data_AF-A0A495E9V3-F1
#
_entry.id   AF-A0A495E9V3-F1
#
_cell.length_a   1.000
_cell.length_b   1.000
_cell.length_c   1.000
_cell.angle_alpha   90.00
_cell.angle_beta   90.00
_cell.angle_gamma   90.00
#
_symmetry.space_group_name_H-M   'P 1'
#
loop_
_entity.id
_entity.type
_entity.pdbx_description
1 polymer ?
#
loop_
_entity_poly.entity_id
_entity_poly.type
_entity_poly.pdbx_seq_one_letter_code
_entity_poly.pdbx_strand_id
1 'polypeptide(L)'
;MAVTTARIWAYDGGDRLQARVTVALPDPELIAPLNEAPAGATTLVPWGSAIQVLKEEDHFDILFNYVPPGGVGLLIVSLHKAIRTLKHGAERPFVEVRLEGERVGELSNVTSVHLLPLLEHTETIGETALAYAKITGSALAAQLVLRAAKASEISNDWLSGGPHPAPKILPWATEYEVPPAYAT
;
A
#
# COMPACT_ATOMS: atom_id res chain seq x y z
N MET A 1 -1.82 11.29 2.30
CA MET A 1 -0.97 11.23 3.51
C MET A 1 -1.62 10.32 4.54
N ALA A 2 -0.87 9.40 5.15
CA ALA A 2 -1.36 8.65 6.31
C ALA A 2 -1.48 9.63 7.49
N VAL A 3 -2.59 9.59 8.22
CA VAL A 3 -2.88 10.52 9.31
C VAL A 3 -3.24 9.71 10.54
N THR A 4 -2.71 10.10 11.68
CA THR A 4 -3.03 9.50 12.99
C THR A 4 -3.18 10.60 14.02
N THR A 5 -3.91 10.31 15.10
CA THR A 5 -4.09 11.25 16.20
C THR A 5 -2.77 11.40 16.94
N ALA A 6 -2.41 12.65 17.26
CA ALA A 6 -1.29 12.94 18.14
C ALA A 6 -1.73 13.88 19.26
N ARG A 7 -1.13 13.72 20.44
CA ARG A 7 -1.22 14.65 21.55
C ARG A 7 0.13 15.35 21.69
N ILE A 8 0.10 16.67 21.68
CA ILE A 8 1.27 17.51 21.87
C ILE A 8 1.14 18.18 23.24
N TRP A 9 2.17 18.06 24.05
CA TRP A 9 2.36 18.84 25.26
C TRP A 9 3.61 19.68 25.09
N ALA A 10 3.49 20.99 25.32
CA ALA A 10 4.61 21.91 25.26
C ALA A 10 4.58 22.83 26.47
N TYR A 11 5.76 23.08 27.02
CA TYR A 11 5.96 23.97 28.15
C TYR A 11 7.20 24.83 27.89
N ASP A 12 7.03 26.14 28.03
CA ASP A 12 8.12 27.09 27.96
C ASP A 12 8.74 27.24 29.35
N GLY A 13 9.95 26.72 29.51
CA GLY A 13 10.71 26.82 30.76
C GLY A 13 11.48 28.14 30.91
N GLY A 14 11.35 29.07 29.95
CA GLY A 14 12.07 30.34 29.90
C GLY A 14 13.42 30.23 29.20
N ASP A 15 14.24 29.22 29.53
CA ASP A 15 15.54 28.96 28.90
C ASP A 15 15.47 27.94 27.74
N ARG A 16 14.45 27.09 27.73
CA ARG A 16 14.20 26.09 26.69
C ARG A 16 12.73 25.73 26.58
N LEU A 17 12.30 25.48 25.34
CA LEU A 17 11.03 24.83 25.05
C LEU A 17 11.15 23.33 25.31
N GLN A 18 10.33 22.78 26.21
CA GLN A 18 10.18 21.35 26.38
C GLN A 18 8.91 20.89 25.68
N ALA A 19 9.03 19.92 24.78
CA ALA A 19 7.89 19.35 24.08
C ALA A 19 7.89 17.82 24.19
N ARG A 20 6.69 17.27 24.32
CA ARG A 20 6.41 15.83 24.20
C ARG A 20 5.33 15.65 23.16
N VAL A 21 5.61 14.79 22.18
CA VAL A 21 4.62 14.36 21.20
C VAL A 21 4.31 12.88 21.46
N THR A 22 3.04 12.57 21.62
CA THR A 22 2.54 11.21 21.71
C THR A 22 1.71 10.93 20.46
N VAL A 23 2.12 9.95 19.67
CA VAL A 23 1.48 9.59 18.40
C VAL A 23 0.74 8.27 18.59
N ALA A 24 -0.52 8.20 18.15
CA ALA A 24 -1.26 6.94 18.16
C ALA A 24 -0.71 6.01 17.06
N LEU A 25 -0.35 4.80 17.46
CA LEU A 25 -0.02 3.73 16.52
C LEU A 25 -1.32 3.06 16.04
N PRO A 26 -1.35 2.53 14.81
CA PRO A 26 -2.43 1.66 14.39
C PRO A 26 -2.44 0.38 15.23
N ASP A 27 -3.49 -0.42 15.10
CA ASP A 27 -3.54 -1.76 15.70
C ASP A 27 -2.26 -2.54 15.32
N PRO A 28 -1.69 -3.36 16.23
CA PRO A 28 -0.41 -4.03 16.01
C PRO A 28 -0.33 -4.80 14.69
N GLU A 29 -1.43 -5.42 14.28
CA GLU A 29 -1.58 -6.19 13.03
C GLU A 29 -1.47 -5.34 11.76
N LEU A 30 -1.52 -4.01 11.90
CA LEU A 30 -1.43 -3.02 10.82
C LEU A 30 -0.15 -2.18 10.88
N ILE A 31 0.79 -2.49 11.77
CA ILE A 31 2.08 -1.78 11.87
C ILE A 31 3.01 -2.18 10.73
N ALA A 32 3.13 -3.48 10.46
CA ALA A 32 4.03 -4.04 9.45
C ALA A 32 3.25 -4.92 8.47
N PRO A 33 3.60 -4.91 7.17
CA PRO A 33 3.00 -5.82 6.22
C PRO A 33 3.39 -7.28 6.52
N LEU A 34 2.50 -8.20 6.20
CA LEU A 34 2.69 -9.65 6.39
C LEU A 34 3.55 -10.28 5.29
N ASN A 35 3.83 -9.55 4.22
CA ASN A 35 4.58 -10.01 3.06
C ASN A 35 5.63 -8.97 2.62
N GLU A 36 6.67 -9.44 1.95
CA GLU A 36 7.70 -8.56 1.40
C GLU A 36 7.24 -7.90 0.11
N ALA A 37 7.88 -6.79 -0.25
CA ALA A 37 7.71 -6.23 -1.58
C ALA A 37 8.30 -7.17 -2.63
N PRO A 38 7.69 -7.28 -3.84
CA PRO A 38 8.25 -8.10 -4.90
C PRO A 38 9.64 -7.61 -5.30
N ALA A 39 10.47 -8.54 -5.78
CA ALA A 39 11.81 -8.21 -6.26
C ALA A 39 11.76 -7.26 -7.48
N GLY A 40 12.83 -6.47 -7.65
CA GLY A 40 12.98 -5.53 -8.76
C GLY A 40 12.81 -4.07 -8.34
N ALA A 41 12.78 -3.18 -9.34
CA ALA A 41 12.53 -1.76 -9.12
C ALA A 41 11.04 -1.55 -8.84
N THR A 42 10.73 -1.06 -7.64
CA THR A 42 9.35 -0.89 -7.18
C THR A 42 9.15 0.50 -6.62
N THR A 43 7.92 0.99 -6.74
CA THR A 43 7.51 2.29 -6.21
C THR A 43 6.19 2.14 -5.46
N LEU A 44 6.24 2.39 -4.16
CA LEU A 44 5.09 2.40 -3.26
C LEU A 44 4.30 3.69 -3.44
N VAL A 45 3.11 3.56 -4.03
CA VAL A 45 2.20 4.67 -4.32
C VAL A 45 1.84 5.40 -3.03
N PRO A 46 1.75 6.76 -3.04
CA PRO A 46 1.45 7.51 -1.84
C PRO A 46 0.13 7.09 -1.23
N TRP A 47 0.04 7.20 0.09
CA TRP A 47 -1.18 6.85 0.81
C TRP A 47 -2.36 7.76 0.43
N GLY A 48 -3.42 7.17 -0.11
CA GLY A 48 -4.64 7.85 -0.54
C GLY A 48 -5.92 7.26 0.05
N SER A 49 -7.04 7.51 -0.63
CA SER A 49 -8.36 6.99 -0.23
C SER A 49 -8.40 5.46 -0.23
N ALA A 50 -9.31 4.89 0.57
CA ALA A 50 -9.60 3.46 0.53
C ALA A 50 -10.18 3.07 -0.84
N ILE A 51 -9.66 2.00 -1.43
CA ILE A 51 -10.14 1.45 -2.69
C ILE A 51 -10.47 -0.02 -2.48
N GLN A 52 -11.74 -0.38 -2.68
CA GLN A 52 -12.21 -1.77 -2.61
C GLN A 52 -11.66 -2.56 -3.81
N VAL A 53 -10.98 -3.67 -3.55
CA VAL A 53 -10.67 -4.68 -4.57
C VAL A 53 -11.94 -5.48 -4.87
N LEU A 54 -12.05 -6.01 -6.08
CA LEU A 54 -13.15 -6.85 -6.53
C LEU A 54 -12.60 -8.22 -6.99
N LYS A 55 -13.49 -9.21 -7.02
CA LYS A 55 -13.21 -10.59 -7.43
C LYS A 55 -12.20 -11.31 -6.53
N GLU A 56 -12.06 -10.90 -5.28
CA GLU A 56 -11.25 -11.61 -4.30
C GLU A 56 -11.78 -13.05 -4.06
N GLU A 57 -13.08 -13.28 -4.24
CA GLU A 57 -13.71 -14.59 -4.12
C GLU A 57 -13.18 -15.61 -5.13
N ASP A 58 -12.76 -15.17 -6.32
CA ASP A 58 -12.15 -16.02 -7.35
C ASP A 58 -10.72 -16.44 -6.99
N HIS A 59 -10.15 -15.83 -5.93
CA HIS A 59 -8.75 -15.97 -5.51
C HIS A 59 -8.62 -16.26 -4.01
N PHE A 60 -9.68 -16.79 -3.38
CA PHE A 60 -9.71 -17.04 -1.94
C PHE A 60 -8.66 -18.09 -1.51
N ASP A 61 -8.33 -19.04 -2.38
CA ASP A 61 -7.29 -20.05 -2.18
C ASP A 61 -5.90 -19.44 -1.93
N ILE A 62 -5.58 -18.32 -2.59
CA ILE A 62 -4.34 -17.57 -2.39
C ILE A 62 -4.48 -16.70 -1.13
N LEU A 63 -5.54 -15.91 -1.06
CA LEU A 63 -5.74 -14.91 0.01
C LEU A 63 -5.84 -15.52 1.40
N PHE A 64 -6.44 -16.71 1.52
CA PHE A 64 -6.60 -17.40 2.81
C PHE A 64 -5.26 -17.63 3.53
N ASN A 65 -4.18 -17.85 2.78
CA ASN A 65 -2.84 -18.06 3.36
C ASN A 65 -2.25 -16.80 4.01
N TYR A 66 -2.84 -15.63 3.74
CA TYR A 66 -2.40 -14.32 4.26
C TYR A 66 -3.37 -13.74 5.30
N VAL A 67 -4.46 -14.46 5.63
CA VAL A 67 -5.37 -14.05 6.71
C VAL A 67 -4.73 -14.49 8.04
N PRO A 68 -4.28 -13.56 8.90
CA PRO A 68 -3.68 -13.92 10.17
C PRO A 68 -4.77 -14.47 11.13
N PRO A 69 -4.38 -15.11 12.26
CA PRO A 69 -5.35 -15.63 13.23
C PRO A 69 -6.35 -14.59 13.76
N GLY A 70 -5.94 -13.32 13.84
CA GLY A 70 -6.81 -12.19 14.22
C GLY A 70 -7.78 -11.73 13.12
N GLY A 71 -7.73 -12.33 11.93
CA GLY A 71 -8.60 -12.04 10.80
C GLY A 71 -8.30 -10.75 10.05
N VAL A 72 -7.33 -9.95 10.49
CA VAL A 72 -6.97 -8.65 9.90
C VAL A 72 -5.46 -8.50 9.81
N GLY A 73 -4.97 -8.01 8.68
CA GLY A 73 -3.55 -7.73 8.50
C GLY A 73 -3.29 -6.65 7.45
N LEU A 74 -2.04 -6.18 7.40
CA LEU A 74 -1.53 -5.30 6.35
C LEU A 74 -0.73 -6.12 5.32
N LEU A 75 -0.85 -5.79 4.05
CA LEU A 75 -0.11 -6.39 2.95
C LEU A 75 0.48 -5.31 2.05
N ILE A 76 1.49 -5.70 1.28
CA ILE A 76 1.96 -4.97 0.11
C ILE A 76 1.50 -5.75 -1.13
N VAL A 77 0.76 -5.09 -2.01
CA VAL A 77 0.33 -5.66 -3.30
C VAL A 77 0.95 -4.88 -4.44
N SER A 78 1.13 -5.54 -5.58
CA SER A 78 1.52 -4.89 -6.83
C SER A 78 0.30 -4.62 -7.70
N LEU A 79 0.34 -3.51 -8.43
CA LEU A 79 -0.73 -3.04 -9.30
C LEU A 79 -0.27 -3.10 -10.74
N HIS A 80 -1.07 -3.74 -11.60
CA HIS A 80 -0.71 -3.99 -12.99
C HIS A 80 -1.80 -3.50 -13.94
N LYS A 81 -1.40 -2.87 -15.04
CA LYS A 81 -2.32 -2.58 -16.14
C LYS A 81 -2.60 -3.88 -16.89
N ALA A 82 -3.86 -4.26 -16.99
CA ALA A 82 -4.32 -5.42 -17.75
C ALA A 82 -5.42 -4.99 -18.74
N ILE A 83 -5.63 -5.76 -19.80
CA ILE A 83 -6.64 -5.50 -20.82
C ILE A 83 -7.66 -6.64 -20.81
N ARG A 84 -8.95 -6.30 -20.86
CA ARG A 84 -10.02 -7.27 -21.11
C ARG A 84 -10.73 -6.97 -22.42
N THR A 85 -11.03 -8.02 -23.18
CA THR A 85 -11.85 -7.92 -24.39
C THR A 85 -13.32 -8.08 -24.01
N LEU A 86 -14.14 -7.09 -24.39
CA LEU A 86 -15.58 -7.10 -24.19
C LEU A 86 -16.28 -7.98 -25.23
N LYS A 87 -17.55 -8.35 -24.98
CA LYS A 87 -18.34 -9.21 -25.88
C LYS A 87 -18.44 -8.68 -27.32
N HIS A 88 -18.38 -7.36 -27.50
CA HIS A 88 -18.39 -6.68 -28.79
C HIS A 88 -16.98 -6.41 -29.35
N GLY A 89 -15.95 -7.08 -28.84
CA GLY A 89 -14.57 -7.02 -29.34
C GLY A 89 -13.75 -5.80 -28.90
N ALA A 90 -14.33 -4.84 -28.16
CA ALA A 90 -13.53 -3.70 -27.70
C ALA A 90 -12.64 -4.09 -26.53
N GLU A 91 -11.43 -3.54 -26.52
CA GLU A 91 -10.49 -3.67 -25.42
C GLU A 91 -10.71 -2.60 -24.37
N ARG A 92 -10.67 -3.00 -23.10
CA ARG A 92 -10.78 -2.09 -21.97
C ARG A 92 -9.65 -2.33 -20.96
N PRO A 93 -8.79 -1.34 -20.71
CA PRO A 93 -7.79 -1.45 -19.66
C PRO A 93 -8.44 -1.39 -18.28
N PHE A 94 -7.87 -2.13 -17.34
CA PHE A 94 -8.24 -2.13 -15.93
C PHE A 94 -6.99 -2.38 -15.06
N VAL A 95 -7.11 -2.16 -13.76
CA VAL A 95 -6.04 -2.44 -12.81
C VAL A 95 -6.24 -3.82 -12.19
N GLU A 96 -5.29 -4.71 -12.41
CA GLU A 96 -5.17 -6.01 -11.76
C GLU A 96 -4.34 -5.88 -10.48
N VAL A 97 -4.75 -6.57 -9.42
CA VAL A 97 -4.05 -6.59 -8.13
C VAL A 97 -3.35 -7.93 -7.97
N ARG A 98 -2.07 -7.92 -7.63
CA ARG A 98 -1.27 -9.13 -7.42
C ARG A 98 -0.59 -9.15 -6.05
N LEU A 99 -0.60 -10.32 -5.44
CA LEU A 99 0.09 -10.64 -4.18
C LEU A 99 1.13 -11.71 -4.46
N GLU A 100 2.40 -11.46 -4.14
CA GLU A 100 3.53 -12.36 -4.47
C GLU A 100 3.55 -12.80 -5.95
N GLY A 101 3.15 -11.92 -6.86
CA GLY A 101 3.10 -12.18 -8.31
C GLY A 101 1.83 -12.89 -8.79
N GLU A 102 1.02 -13.44 -7.90
CA GLU A 102 -0.26 -14.09 -8.22
C GLU A 102 -1.40 -13.09 -8.25
N ARG A 103 -2.33 -13.24 -9.20
CA ARG A 103 -3.54 -12.39 -9.27
C ARG A 103 -4.46 -12.70 -8.09
N VAL A 104 -4.89 -11.66 -7.39
CA VAL A 104 -5.79 -11.76 -6.23
C VAL A 104 -7.04 -10.88 -6.33
N GLY A 105 -7.20 -10.19 -7.46
CA GLY A 105 -8.39 -9.39 -7.73
C GLY A 105 -8.15 -8.31 -8.76
N GLU A 106 -9.11 -7.40 -8.86
CA GLU A 106 -9.07 -6.27 -9.78
C GLU A 106 -9.78 -5.05 -9.20
N LEU A 107 -9.46 -3.86 -9.71
CA LEU A 107 -10.23 -2.67 -9.40
C LEU A 107 -11.44 -2.54 -10.33
N SER A 108 -12.48 -1.87 -9.83
CA SER A 108 -13.62 -1.50 -10.68
C SER A 108 -13.15 -0.67 -11.88
N ASN A 109 -13.94 -0.69 -12.96
CA ASN A 109 -13.67 0.15 -14.13
C ASN A 109 -13.58 1.64 -13.77
N VAL A 110 -14.38 2.10 -12.81
CA VAL A 110 -14.41 3.50 -12.37
C VAL A 110 -13.11 3.84 -11.66
N THR A 111 -12.69 3.01 -10.71
CA THR A 111 -11.48 3.28 -9.92
C THR A 111 -10.20 3.08 -10.74
N SER A 112 -10.19 2.11 -11.65
CA SER A 112 -9.06 1.82 -12.53
C SER A 112 -8.60 3.05 -13.33
N VAL A 113 -9.55 3.82 -13.88
CA VAL A 113 -9.25 5.03 -14.67
C VAL A 113 -8.38 6.04 -13.90
N HIS A 114 -8.51 6.10 -12.58
CA HIS A 114 -7.75 7.04 -11.76
C HIS A 114 -6.31 6.59 -11.46
N LEU A 115 -5.98 5.32 -11.66
CA LEU A 115 -4.66 4.75 -11.39
C LEU A 115 -3.90 4.37 -12.67
N LEU A 116 -4.59 4.11 -13.78
CA LEU A 116 -3.96 3.74 -15.05
C LEU A 116 -2.85 4.71 -15.51
N PRO A 117 -3.02 6.04 -15.46
CA PRO A 117 -1.94 6.96 -15.86
C PRO A 117 -0.68 6.82 -15.00
N LEU A 118 -0.84 6.52 -13.71
CA LEU A 118 0.28 6.27 -12.81
C LEU A 118 0.98 4.96 -13.17
N LEU A 119 0.23 3.89 -13.45
CA LEU A 119 0.81 2.60 -13.84
C LEU A 119 1.57 2.70 -15.16
N GLU A 120 1.03 3.43 -16.14
CA GLU A 120 1.70 3.70 -17.41
C GLU A 120 3.01 4.46 -17.20
N HIS A 121 3.01 5.44 -16.29
CA HIS A 121 4.21 6.18 -15.94
C HIS A 121 5.27 5.27 -15.29
N THR A 122 4.90 4.51 -14.25
CA THR A 122 5.85 3.61 -13.57
C THR A 122 6.38 2.54 -14.51
N GLU A 123 5.53 1.97 -15.36
CA GLU A 123 5.93 0.99 -16.37
C GLU A 123 6.93 1.58 -17.37
N THR A 124 6.71 2.82 -17.81
CA THR A 124 7.62 3.53 -18.74
C THR A 124 9.03 3.70 -18.17
N ILE A 125 9.15 3.91 -16.86
CA ILE A 125 10.45 4.05 -16.17
C ILE A 125 10.99 2.71 -15.61
N GLY A 126 10.31 1.59 -15.90
CA GLY A 126 10.76 0.25 -15.51
C GLY A 126 10.47 -0.12 -14.05
N GLU A 127 9.52 0.56 -13.41
CA GLU A 127 9.13 0.34 -12.02
C GLU A 127 7.76 -0.34 -11.90
N THR A 128 7.61 -1.20 -10.89
CA THR A 128 6.29 -1.77 -10.53
C THR A 128 5.65 -0.96 -9.41
N ALA A 129 4.43 -0.47 -9.64
CA ALA A 129 3.66 0.23 -8.63
C ALA A 129 3.18 -0.73 -7.53
N LEU A 130 3.40 -0.34 -6.27
CA LEU A 130 2.95 -1.05 -5.08
C LEU A 130 1.92 -0.23 -4.31
N ALA A 131 1.04 -0.88 -3.57
CA ALA A 131 0.15 -0.23 -2.63
C ALA A 131 0.03 -1.05 -1.33
N TYR A 132 -0.24 -0.35 -0.24
CA TYR A 132 -0.69 -1.02 0.98
C TYR A 132 -2.10 -1.55 0.79
N ALA A 133 -2.36 -2.75 1.28
CA ALA A 133 -3.68 -3.37 1.30
C ALA A 133 -3.99 -3.87 2.70
N LYS A 134 -5.17 -3.53 3.23
CA LYS A 134 -5.71 -4.19 4.41
C LYS A 134 -6.42 -5.47 3.96
N ILE A 135 -5.97 -6.61 4.47
CA ILE A 135 -6.73 -7.86 4.36
C ILE A 135 -7.66 -8.01 5.56
N THR A 136 -8.90 -8.42 5.30
CA THR A 136 -9.85 -8.83 6.33
C THR A 136 -10.48 -10.14 5.90
N GLY A 137 -10.41 -11.16 6.74
CA GLY A 137 -10.84 -12.49 6.34
C GLY A 137 -11.22 -13.41 7.49
N SER A 138 -11.77 -14.55 7.10
CA SER A 138 -12.20 -15.65 7.96
C SER A 138 -11.97 -16.97 7.23
N ALA A 139 -12.40 -18.08 7.83
CA ALA A 139 -12.40 -19.40 7.18
C ALA A 139 -13.27 -19.50 5.91
N LEU A 140 -14.14 -18.51 5.65
CA LEU A 140 -15.12 -18.56 4.56
C LEU A 140 -14.85 -17.58 3.42
N ALA A 141 -14.18 -16.46 3.70
CA ALA A 141 -13.95 -15.39 2.74
C ALA A 141 -12.82 -14.47 3.19
N ALA A 142 -12.20 -13.79 2.23
CA ALA A 142 -11.22 -12.73 2.45
C ALA A 142 -11.52 -11.55 1.52
N GLN A 143 -11.19 -10.35 1.98
CA GLN A 143 -11.40 -9.08 1.26
C GLN A 143 -10.16 -8.21 1.35
N LEU A 144 -9.90 -7.44 0.30
CA LEU A 144 -8.80 -6.49 0.25
C LEU A 144 -9.29 -5.05 0.08
N VAL A 145 -8.73 -4.14 0.88
CA VAL A 145 -8.93 -2.70 0.72
C VAL A 145 -7.57 -2.02 0.54
N LEU A 146 -7.33 -1.45 -0.63
CA LEU A 146 -6.09 -0.76 -0.95
C LEU A 146 -6.07 0.67 -0.41
N ARG A 147 -4.85 1.18 -0.24
CA ARG A 147 -4.55 2.59 0.05
C ARG A 147 -3.59 3.10 -1.01
N ALA A 148 -4.14 3.84 -1.96
CA ALA A 148 -3.37 4.44 -3.05
C ALA A 148 -3.96 5.80 -3.42
N ALA A 149 -3.08 6.78 -3.58
CA ALA A 149 -3.42 8.07 -4.15
C ALA A 149 -3.72 7.92 -5.65
N LYS A 150 -4.74 8.62 -6.12
CA LYS A 150 -5.06 8.68 -7.55
C LYS A 150 -3.97 9.47 -8.28
N ALA A 151 -3.81 9.26 -9.58
CA ALA A 151 -2.82 10.00 -10.38
C ALA A 151 -2.97 11.53 -10.24
N SER A 152 -4.19 12.05 -10.13
CA SER A 152 -4.47 13.48 -9.93
C SER A 152 -4.10 14.03 -8.55
N GLU A 153 -3.83 13.16 -7.58
CA GLU A 153 -3.50 13.51 -6.19
C GLU A 153 -1.99 13.45 -5.92
N ILE A 154 -1.20 13.00 -6.90
CA ILE A 154 0.24 12.82 -6.81
C ILE A 154 0.96 14.05 -7.38
N SER A 155 1.92 14.59 -6.63
CA SER A 155 2.70 15.76 -7.08
C SER A 155 3.77 15.39 -8.09
N ASN A 156 4.13 16.35 -8.95
CA ASN A 156 5.23 16.20 -9.91
C ASN A 156 6.57 15.93 -9.22
N ASP A 157 6.78 16.53 -8.04
CA ASP A 157 8.00 16.30 -7.24
C ASP A 157 8.11 14.85 -6.80
N TRP A 158 6.99 14.24 -6.38
CA TRP A 158 6.96 12.83 -6.03
C TRP A 158 7.22 11.95 -7.25
N LEU A 159 6.58 12.24 -8.39
CA LEU A 159 6.79 11.49 -9.64
C LEU A 159 8.24 11.55 -10.13
N SER A 160 8.90 12.70 -9.98
CA SER A 160 10.27 12.90 -10.46
C SER A 160 11.33 12.38 -9.48
N GLY A 161 10.98 12.18 -8.21
CA GLY A 161 11.90 11.80 -7.13
C GLY A 161 12.00 10.30 -6.85
N GLY A 162 11.41 9.45 -7.70
CA GLY A 162 11.44 7.99 -7.54
C GLY A 162 12.81 7.36 -7.81
N PRO A 163 12.97 6.04 -7.56
CA PRO A 163 11.95 5.13 -7.04
C PRO A 163 11.64 5.38 -5.56
N HIS A 164 10.41 5.07 -5.15
CA HIS A 164 9.97 5.12 -3.74
C HIS A 164 9.79 3.69 -3.21
N PRO A 165 10.86 2.94 -2.90
CA PRO A 165 10.74 1.54 -2.56
C PRO A 165 9.91 1.33 -1.29
N ALA A 166 9.19 0.23 -1.24
CA ALA A 166 8.52 -0.21 -0.03
C ALA A 166 9.53 -0.53 1.09
N PRO A 167 9.12 -0.42 2.37
CA PRO A 167 9.99 -0.77 3.48
C PRO A 167 10.40 -2.25 3.40
N LYS A 168 11.67 -2.54 3.68
CA LYS A 168 12.14 -3.92 3.83
C LYS A 168 11.74 -4.44 5.21
N ILE A 169 11.09 -5.60 5.23
CA ILE A 169 10.82 -6.31 6.48
C ILE A 169 12.13 -6.99 6.89
N LEU A 170 12.59 -6.70 8.10
CA LEU A 170 13.75 -7.39 8.66
C LEU A 170 13.28 -8.60 9.48
N PRO A 171 14.09 -9.68 9.53
CA PRO A 171 13.83 -10.78 10.45
C PRO A 171 13.70 -10.27 11.88
N TRP A 172 12.89 -10.98 12.67
CA TRP A 172 12.72 -10.65 14.08
C TRP A 172 14.06 -10.63 14.81
N ALA A 173 14.34 -9.53 15.49
CA ALA A 173 15.50 -9.34 16.34
C ALA A 173 15.11 -8.69 17.67
N THR A 174 15.92 -8.92 18.71
CA THR A 174 15.76 -8.25 20.01
C THR A 174 16.13 -6.77 19.95
N GLU A 175 16.96 -6.40 18.98
CA GLU A 175 17.42 -5.04 18.73
C GLU A 175 17.51 -4.78 17.23
N TYR A 176 17.25 -3.53 16.84
CA TYR A 176 17.43 -3.05 15.48
C TYR A 176 18.31 -1.82 15.50
N GLU A 177 19.32 -1.79 14.63
CA GLU A 177 20.08 -0.57 14.38
C GLU A 177 19.21 0.36 13.52
N VAL A 178 18.66 1.40 14.14
CA VAL A 178 17.84 2.40 13.44
C VAL A 178 18.75 3.54 13.01
N PRO A 179 18.89 3.81 11.70
CA PRO A 179 19.67 4.94 11.23
C PRO A 179 19.17 6.24 11.87
N PRO A 180 20.04 7.23 12.13
CA PRO A 180 19.62 8.53 12.63
C PRO A 180 18.56 9.13 11.69
N ALA A 181 17.30 9.14 12.13
CA ALA A 181 16.20 9.58 11.28
C ALA A 181 16.17 11.11 11.10
N TYR A 182 16.77 11.86 12.01
CA TYR A 182 17.03 13.30 11.89
C TYR A 182 18.26 13.62 12.76
N ALA A 183 19.44 13.71 12.15
CA ALA A 183 20.59 14.36 12.75
C ALA A 183 20.74 15.72 12.07
N THR A 184 20.29 16.77 12.75
CA THR A 184 20.73 18.15 12.50
C THR A 184 21.79 18.51 13.51
#